data_AF-A0A956C652-F1
#
_entry.id   AF-A0A956C652-F1
#
_cell.length_a   1.000
_cell.length_b   1.000
_cell.length_c   1.000
_cell.angle_alpha   90.00
_cell.angle_beta   90.00
_cell.angle_gamma   90.00
#
_symmetry.space_group_name_H-M   'P 1'
#
loop_
_entity.id
_entity.type
_entity.pdbx_description
1 polymer ?
#
loop_
_entity_poly.entity_id
_entity_poly.type
_entity_poly.pdbx_seq_one_letter_code
_entity_poly.pdbx_strand_id
1 'polypeptide(L)'
;MSSYAEDLASLERLEKLRLLALVVAFGLALASAVLDLDWLLWPRAFAWVAAGVVAFYEGRAMKRLGRDPDASYLRAIAIMLVAAVLFYQAAKG
;
A
#
# COMPACT_ATOMS: atom_id res chain seq x y z
N MET A 1 33.03 0.84 1.44
CA MET A 1 32.16 0.17 2.44
C MET A 1 31.00 1.05 2.93
N SER A 2 30.75 2.26 2.39
CA SER A 2 29.62 3.11 2.84
C SER A 2 28.27 2.84 2.14
N SER A 3 28.25 2.32 0.89
CA SER A 3 26.97 2.19 0.15
C SER A 3 26.01 1.17 0.76
N TYR A 4 26.51 0.03 1.26
CA TYR A 4 25.64 -1.02 1.81
C TYR A 4 24.91 -0.59 3.10
N ALA A 5 25.55 0.24 3.92
CA ALA A 5 24.96 0.78 5.15
C ALA A 5 23.96 1.91 4.85
N GLU A 6 24.24 2.75 3.85
CA GLU A 6 23.28 3.75 3.36
C GLU A 6 22.05 3.11 2.71
N ASP A 7 22.24 2.03 1.94
CA ASP A 7 21.16 1.26 1.32
C ASP A 7 20.24 0.64 2.39
N LEU A 8 20.81 0.05 3.44
CA LEU A 8 20.06 -0.49 4.59
C LEU A 8 19.26 0.60 5.33
N ALA A 9 19.85 1.75 5.60
CA ALA A 9 19.16 2.87 6.26
C ALA A 9 18.08 3.51 5.37
N SER A 10 18.22 3.42 4.05
CA SER A 10 17.19 3.85 3.09
C SER A 10 16.01 2.88 3.06
N LEU A 11 16.27 1.57 3.16
CA LEU A 11 15.26 0.53 3.21
C LEU A 11 14.43 0.62 4.48
N GLU A 12 15.08 0.83 5.63
CA GLU A 12 14.39 0.96 6.91
C GLU A 12 13.50 2.22 6.96
N ARG A 13 13.94 3.32 6.31
CA ARG A 13 13.12 4.53 6.13
C ARG A 13 11.93 4.30 5.21
N LEU A 14 12.14 3.59 4.09
CA LEU A 14 11.08 3.18 3.18
C LEU A 14 10.05 2.28 3.87
N GLU A 15 10.51 1.36 4.71
CA GLU A 15 9.65 0.45 5.49
C GLU A 15 8.82 1.19 6.55
N LYS A 16 9.42 2.17 7.24
CA LYS A 16 8.69 3.04 8.19
C LYS A 16 7.66 3.92 7.49
N LEU A 17 8.01 4.52 6.35
CA LEU A 17 7.07 5.29 5.52
C LEU A 17 5.93 4.40 4.99
N ARG A 18 6.20 3.14 4.67
CA ARG A 18 5.18 2.16 4.27
C ARG A 18 4.20 1.87 5.41
N LEU A 19 4.70 1.56 6.60
CA LEU A 19 3.85 1.30 7.77
C LEU A 19 2.99 2.52 8.07
N LEU A 20 3.56 3.72 7.99
CA LEU A 20 2.81 4.96 8.15
C LEU A 20 1.70 5.10 7.10
N ALA A 21 2.01 4.85 5.82
CA ALA A 21 1.03 4.92 4.73
C ALA A 21 -0.09 3.88 4.88
N LEU A 22 0.24 2.66 5.31
CA LEU A 22 -0.74 1.60 5.61
C LEU A 22 -1.63 1.98 6.78
N VAL A 23 -1.07 2.52 7.85
CA VAL A 23 -1.83 2.99 9.03
C VAL A 23 -2.75 4.13 8.65
N VAL A 24 -2.28 5.09 7.86
CA VAL A 24 -3.11 6.20 7.36
C VAL A 24 -4.21 5.70 6.43
N ALA A 25 -3.89 4.82 5.46
CA ALA A 25 -4.89 4.24 4.56
C ALA A 25 -5.94 3.41 5.31
N PHE A 26 -5.52 2.62 6.29
CA PHE A 26 -6.41 1.84 7.15
C PHE A 26 -7.27 2.74 8.04
N GLY A 27 -6.69 3.77 8.66
CA GLY A 27 -7.40 4.75 9.48
C GLY A 27 -8.45 5.53 8.68
N LEU A 28 -8.10 5.95 7.46
CA LEU A 28 -9.03 6.63 6.56
C LEU A 28 -10.16 5.70 6.10
N ALA A 29 -9.83 4.43 5.80
CA ALA A 29 -10.82 3.41 5.44
C ALA A 29 -11.77 3.08 6.59
N LEU A 30 -11.26 3.00 7.82
CA LEU A 30 -12.05 2.70 9.02
C LEU A 30 -12.93 3.90 9.41
N ALA A 31 -12.38 5.12 9.41
CA ALA A 31 -13.14 6.34 9.68
C ALA A 31 -14.28 6.52 8.67
N SER A 32 -14.02 6.27 7.38
CA SER A 32 -15.04 6.29 6.34
C SER A 32 -16.11 5.21 6.54
N ALA A 33 -15.74 4.00 6.99
CA ALA A 33 -16.70 2.93 7.27
C ALA A 33 -17.60 3.23 8.47
N VAL A 34 -17.05 3.87 9.52
CA VAL A 34 -17.79 4.21 10.74
C VAL A 34 -18.71 5.41 10.54
N LEU A 35 -18.32 6.35 9.68
CA LEU A 35 -19.06 7.60 9.47
C LEU A 35 -20.07 7.54 8.31
N ASP A 36 -20.18 6.41 7.61
CA ASP A 36 -21.12 6.18 6.49
C ASP A 36 -21.08 7.29 5.43
N LEU A 37 -19.86 7.73 5.11
CA LEU A 37 -19.65 8.84 4.19
C LEU A 37 -19.51 8.31 2.76
N ASP A 38 -20.62 8.25 2.02
CA ASP A 38 -20.66 7.75 0.64
C ASP A 38 -19.68 8.47 -0.31
N TRP A 39 -19.46 9.77 -0.10
CA TRP A 39 -18.51 10.55 -0.90
C TRP A 39 -17.04 10.15 -0.67
N LEU A 40 -16.73 9.46 0.43
CA LEU A 40 -15.37 9.02 0.80
C LEU A 40 -14.98 7.64 0.21
N LEU A 41 -15.89 6.94 -0.48
CA LEU A 41 -15.60 5.68 -1.16
C LEU A 41 -14.48 5.82 -2.21
N TRP A 42 -14.47 6.94 -2.93
CA TRP A 42 -13.45 7.27 -3.92
C TRP A 42 -12.06 7.51 -3.28
N PRO A 43 -11.91 8.39 -2.28
CA PRO A 43 -10.66 8.52 -1.50
C PRO A 43 -10.19 7.20 -0.89
N ARG A 44 -11.11 6.37 -0.40
CA ARG A 44 -10.79 5.06 0.18
C ARG A 44 -10.21 4.12 -0.86
N ALA A 45 -10.86 3.98 -2.02
CA ALA A 45 -10.33 3.17 -3.12
C ALA A 45 -8.96 3.67 -3.58
N PHE A 46 -8.76 4.99 -3.65
CA PHE A 46 -7.47 5.61 -3.99
C PHE A 46 -6.36 5.30 -2.98
N ALA A 47 -6.67 5.30 -1.67
CA ALA A 47 -5.72 4.93 -0.62
C ALA A 47 -5.26 3.47 -0.74
N TRP A 48 -6.17 2.56 -1.10
CA TRP A 48 -5.81 1.16 -1.37
C TRP A 48 -4.96 1.00 -2.63
N VAL A 49 -5.25 1.74 -3.70
CA VAL A 49 -4.37 1.76 -4.89
C VAL A 49 -2.96 2.22 -4.51
N ALA A 50 -2.84 3.32 -3.76
CA ALA A 50 -1.54 3.83 -3.32
C ALA A 50 -0.77 2.78 -2.49
N ALA A 51 -1.44 2.09 -1.56
CA ALA A 51 -0.84 1.02 -0.78
C ALA A 51 -0.37 -0.16 -1.65
N GLY A 52 -1.13 -0.53 -2.68
CA GLY A 52 -0.76 -1.60 -3.61
C GLY A 52 0.44 -1.24 -4.48
N VAL A 53 0.53 0.01 -4.93
CA VAL A 53 1.69 0.52 -5.69
C VAL A 53 2.95 0.46 -4.83
N VAL A 54 2.87 0.90 -3.57
CA VAL A 54 4.02 0.85 -2.64
C VAL A 54 4.50 -0.60 -2.43
N ALA A 55 3.59 -1.55 -2.18
CA ALA A 55 3.93 -2.96 -2.04
C ALA A 55 4.59 -3.55 -3.30
N PHE A 56 4.17 -3.10 -4.49
CA PHE A 56 4.79 -3.51 -5.75
C PHE A 56 6.22 -2.97 -5.93
N TYR A 57 6.45 -1.69 -5.61
CA TYR A 57 7.79 -1.08 -5.64
C TYR A 57 8.74 -1.72 -4.64
N GLU A 58 8.23 -2.14 -3.48
CA GLU A 58 9.01 -2.89 -2.49
C GLU A 58 9.38 -4.28 -2.99
N GLY A 59 8.46 -5.02 -3.63
CA GLY A 59 8.80 -6.28 -4.29
C GLY A 59 9.91 -6.08 -5.33
N ARG A 60 9.85 -4.98 -6.09
CA ARG A 60 10.91 -4.61 -7.03
C ARG A 60 12.23 -4.27 -6.35
N ALA A 61 12.20 -3.60 -5.20
CA ALA A 61 13.40 -3.29 -4.42
C ALA A 61 14.02 -4.56 -3.80
N MET A 62 13.20 -5.46 -3.25
CA MET A 62 13.63 -6.76 -2.72
C MET A 62 14.28 -7.63 -3.80
N LYS A 63 13.72 -7.64 -5.01
CA LYS A 63 14.30 -8.34 -6.16
C LYS A 63 15.69 -7.81 -6.53
N ARG A 64 15.91 -6.49 -6.44
CA ARG A 64 17.23 -5.88 -6.68
C ARG A 64 18.26 -6.23 -5.61
N LEU A 65 17.81 -6.52 -4.39
CA LEU A 65 18.65 -6.92 -3.26
C LEU A 65 18.87 -8.44 -3.18
N GLY A 66 18.41 -9.21 -4.17
CA GLY A 66 18.52 -10.66 -4.19
C GLY A 66 17.64 -11.38 -3.16
N ARG A 67 16.61 -10.71 -2.63
CA ARG A 67 15.61 -11.31 -1.73
C ARG A 67 14.37 -11.75 -2.51
N ASP A 68 13.65 -12.73 -1.95
CA ASP A 68 12.40 -13.22 -2.48
C ASP A 68 11.31 -12.12 -2.48
N PRO A 69 10.85 -11.66 -3.66
CA PRO A 69 9.87 -10.59 -3.77
C PRO A 69 8.42 -11.09 -3.81
N ASP A 70 8.18 -12.41 -3.86
CA ASP A 70 6.88 -12.99 -4.19
C ASP A 70 5.81 -12.63 -3.16
N ALA A 71 6.18 -12.61 -1.88
CA ALA A 71 5.30 -12.18 -0.79
C ALA A 71 4.83 -10.72 -0.94
N SER A 72 5.69 -9.82 -1.45
CA SER A 72 5.37 -8.41 -1.65
C SER A 72 4.49 -8.21 -2.89
N TYR A 73 4.74 -8.95 -3.97
CA TYR A 73 3.87 -8.93 -5.15
C TYR A 73 2.47 -9.50 -4.88
N LEU A 74 2.37 -10.62 -4.15
CA LEU A 74 1.09 -11.20 -3.73
C LEU A 74 0.28 -10.21 -2.87
N ARG A 75 0.94 -9.49 -1.95
CA ARG A 75 0.28 -8.43 -1.17
C ARG A 75 -0.18 -7.27 -2.03
N ALA A 76 0.65 -6.82 -2.99
CA ALA A 76 0.26 -5.76 -3.91
C ALA A 76 -1.00 -6.13 -4.71
N ILE A 77 -1.07 -7.37 -5.20
CA ILE A 77 -2.24 -7.89 -5.94
C ILE A 77 -3.48 -7.93 -5.02
N ALA A 78 -3.35 -8.47 -3.81
CA ALA A 78 -4.46 -8.55 -2.85
C ALA A 78 -5.02 -7.16 -2.52
N ILE A 79 -4.13 -6.18 -2.28
CA ILE A 79 -4.51 -4.79 -2.01
C ILE A 79 -5.21 -4.15 -3.22
N MET A 80 -4.72 -4.40 -4.44
CA MET A 80 -5.34 -3.89 -5.67
C MET A 80 -6.72 -4.50 -5.92
N LEU A 81 -6.94 -5.77 -5.57
CA LEU A 81 -8.26 -6.39 -5.63
C LEU A 81 -9.25 -5.74 -4.66
N VAL A 82 -8.81 -5.42 -3.44
CA VAL A 82 -9.64 -4.67 -2.47
C VAL A 82 -10.02 -3.29 -3.02
N ALA A 83 -9.06 -2.57 -3.61
CA ALA A 83 -9.32 -1.28 -4.26
C ALA A 83 -10.36 -1.41 -5.39
N ALA A 84 -10.22 -2.42 -6.24
CA ALA A 84 -11.12 -2.66 -7.37
C ALA A 84 -12.56 -2.95 -6.90
N VAL A 85 -12.72 -3.75 -5.83
CA VAL A 85 -14.04 -4.00 -5.22
C VAL A 85 -14.66 -2.70 -4.70
N LEU A 86 -13.88 -1.84 -4.05
CA LEU A 86 -14.36 -0.56 -3.55
C LEU A 86 -14.75 0.39 -4.70
N PHE A 87 -13.99 0.43 -5.80
CA PHE A 87 -14.38 1.19 -6.99
C PHE A 87 -15.68 0.66 -7.61
N TYR A 88 -15.85 -0.66 -7.68
CA TYR A 88 -17.08 -1.25 -8.19
C TYR A 88 -18.30 -0.90 -7.33
N GLN A 89 -18.14 -0.86 -6.01
CA GLN A 89 -19.22 -0.42 -5.11
C GLN A 89 -19.50 1.09 -5.27
N ALA A 90 -18.44 1.91 -5.34
CA ALA A 90 -18.57 3.35 -5.56
C ALA A 90 -19.24 3.71 -6.90
N ALA A 91 -19.08 2.88 -7.93
CA ALA A 91 -19.68 3.08 -9.25
C ALA A 91 -21.16 2.64 -9.33
N LYS A 92 -21.65 1.89 -8.33
CA LYS A 92 -23.04 1.41 -8.27
C LYS A 92 -23.92 2.21 -7.30
N GLY A 93 -23.31 2.98 -6.39
CA GLY A 93 -24.00 3.88 -5.47
C GLY A 93 -24.30 5.25 -6.06
#